data_AF-A0A6G3MLY4-F1
#
_entry.id   AF-A0A6G3MLY4-F1
#
_cell.length_a   1.000
_cell.length_b   1.000
_cell.length_c   1.000
_cell.angle_alpha   90.00
_cell.angle_beta   90.00
_cell.angle_gamma   90.00
#
_symmetry.space_group_name_H-M   'P 1'
#
loop_
_entity.id
_entity.type
_entity.pdbx_description
1 polymer ?
#
loop_
_entity_poly.entity_id
_entity_poly.type
_entity_poly.pdbx_seq_one_letter_code
_entity_poly.pdbx_strand_id
1 'polypeptide(L)'
;IKESIEYFLAEGSLKFTTDISWNHSLYYSDLLNVWDPFREMYEIFKKSSLVIFKGDLNYRRLTGELQWKYNTSLSKALGNFVGFPLLILRIIKSDCVVGLDEEIISALNIVNKNWKQTGEKAIVCFVPA
;
A
#
# COMPACT_ATOMS: atom_id res chain seq x y z
N ILE A 1 31.71 -2.95 13.31
CA ILE A 1 31.28 -3.01 11.89
C ILE A 1 29.95 -2.27 11.81
N LYS A 2 29.78 -1.33 10.86
CA LYS A 2 28.53 -0.58 10.64
C LYS A 2 27.45 -1.46 9.98
N GLU A 3 27.11 -2.59 10.61
CA GLU A 3 26.27 -3.63 9.98
C GLU A 3 25.22 -4.22 10.93
N SER A 4 24.94 -3.55 12.06
CA SER A 4 23.87 -3.99 12.96
C SER A 4 22.72 -3.00 12.96
N ILE A 5 21.51 -3.49 13.22
CA ILE A 5 20.31 -2.65 13.35
C ILE A 5 20.52 -1.63 14.48
N GLU A 6 21.16 -2.04 15.58
CA GLU A 6 21.48 -1.18 16.73
C GLU A 6 22.38 -0.02 16.33
N TYR A 7 23.35 -0.25 15.43
CA TYR A 7 24.21 0.82 14.92
C TYR A 7 23.41 1.88 14.17
N PHE A 8 22.54 1.48 13.24
CA PHE A 8 21.73 2.43 12.46
C PHE A 8 20.68 3.15 13.32
N LEU A 9 20.17 2.49 14.37
CA LEU A 9 19.29 3.14 15.35
C LEU A 9 20.03 4.18 16.19
N ALA A 10 21.22 3.86 16.67
CA ALA A 10 22.02 4.76 17.50
C ALA A 10 22.52 5.98 16.69
N GLU A 11 22.84 5.78 15.41
CA GLU A 11 23.30 6.84 14.52
C GLU A 11 22.14 7.65 13.90
N GLY A 12 20.93 7.10 13.86
CA GLY A 12 19.71 7.80 13.46
C GLY A 12 19.30 7.63 12.01
N SER A 13 20.09 6.90 11.19
CA SER A 13 19.72 6.52 9.82
C SER A 13 18.58 5.51 9.74
N LEU A 14 18.29 4.77 10.82
CA LEU A 14 17.08 3.99 10.99
C LEU A 14 16.28 4.55 12.18
N LYS A 15 14.98 4.74 11.98
CA LYS A 15 14.07 5.18 13.04
C LYS A 15 12.80 4.34 13.03
N PHE A 16 12.40 3.85 14.20
CA PHE A 16 11.06 3.28 14.40
C PHE A 16 10.11 4.36 14.90
N THR A 17 8.90 4.36 14.34
CA THR A 17 7.81 5.24 14.75
C THR A 17 6.54 4.42 14.89
N THR A 18 5.70 4.79 15.84
CA THR A 18 4.37 4.20 16.03
C THR A 18 3.31 5.29 15.90
N ASP A 19 2.12 4.90 15.46
CA ASP A 19 0.97 5.79 15.38
C ASP A 19 -0.32 4.95 15.41
N ILE A 20 -1.35 5.43 16.09
CA ILE A 20 -2.61 4.68 16.23
C ILE A 20 -3.39 4.58 14.92
N SER A 21 -3.14 5.46 13.94
CA SER A 21 -3.73 5.42 12.60
C SER A 21 -3.43 4.11 11.87
N TRP A 22 -2.32 3.43 12.18
CA TRP A 22 -2.01 2.09 11.65
C TRP A 22 -3.01 1.02 12.08
N ASN A 23 -3.70 1.23 13.20
CA ASN A 23 -4.69 0.32 13.76
C ASN A 23 -6.13 0.86 13.67
N HIS A 24 -6.33 2.03 13.06
CA HIS A 24 -7.65 2.59 12.86
C HIS A 24 -8.44 1.79 11.82
N SER A 25 -9.75 1.67 12.01
CA SER A 25 -10.68 0.99 11.09
C SER A 25 -10.88 1.70 9.74
N LEU A 26 -10.39 2.93 9.60
CA LEU A 26 -10.59 3.74 8.40
C LEU A 26 -9.48 3.49 7.38
N TYR A 27 -9.80 3.70 6.12
CA TYR A 27 -8.86 3.64 5.02
C TYR A 27 -8.02 4.91 4.96
N TYR A 28 -6.87 4.87 4.27
CA TYR A 28 -5.94 6.00 4.31
C TYR A 28 -6.52 7.28 3.70
N SER A 29 -7.28 7.16 2.62
CA SER A 29 -7.95 8.31 2.02
C SER A 29 -8.93 8.99 2.98
N ASP A 30 -9.67 8.20 3.76
CA ASP A 30 -10.65 8.70 4.72
C ASP A 30 -9.97 9.30 5.96
N LEU A 31 -8.92 8.64 6.46
CA LEU A 31 -8.14 9.12 7.61
C LEU A 31 -7.56 10.52 7.38
N LEU A 32 -7.11 10.81 6.16
CA LEU A 32 -6.60 12.15 5.82
C LEU A 32 -7.63 13.25 6.07
N ASN A 33 -8.93 12.94 5.95
CA ASN A 33 -9.99 13.91 6.15
C ASN A 33 -10.32 14.14 7.62
N VAL A 34 -10.09 13.15 8.49
CA VAL A 34 -10.65 13.15 9.86
C VAL A 34 -9.63 13.06 11.00
N TRP A 35 -8.35 12.76 10.73
CA TRP A 35 -7.37 12.48 11.78
C TRP A 35 -6.09 13.33 11.64
N ASP A 36 -5.92 14.32 12.53
CA ASP A 36 -4.76 15.23 12.50
C ASP A 36 -3.40 14.52 12.59
N PRO A 37 -3.16 13.55 13.50
CA PRO A 37 -1.88 12.84 13.53
C PRO A 37 -1.52 12.13 12.23
N PHE A 38 -2.53 11.63 11.49
CA PHE A 38 -2.29 10.97 10.21
C PHE A 38 -1.95 11.99 9.11
N ARG A 39 -2.52 13.21 9.17
CA ARG A 39 -2.12 14.31 8.28
C ARG A 39 -0.68 14.72 8.50
N GLU A 40 -0.22 14.83 9.75
CA GLU A 40 1.18 15.14 10.07
C GLU A 40 2.13 14.07 9.50
N MET A 41 1.78 12.79 9.62
CA MET A 41 2.53 11.70 9.02
C MET A 41 2.54 11.78 7.48
N TYR A 42 1.41 12.13 6.88
CA TYR A 42 1.29 12.31 5.43
C TYR A 42 2.18 13.46 4.91
N GLU A 43 2.40 14.52 5.70
CA GLU A 43 3.40 15.55 5.36
C GLU A 43 4.84 15.02 5.38
N ILE A 44 5.14 14.01 6.20
CA ILE A 44 6.45 13.33 6.19
C ILE A 44 6.58 12.48 4.91
N PHE A 45 5.52 11.81 4.49
CA PHE A 45 5.49 11.05 3.23
C PHE A 45 5.76 11.94 2.02
N LYS A 46 5.16 13.13 1.97
CA LYS A 46 5.42 14.12 0.91
C LYS A 46 6.86 14.62 0.84
N LYS A 47 7.61 14.55 1.94
CA LYS A 47 9.04 14.92 1.99
C LYS A 47 9.97 13.74 1.75
N SER A 48 9.44 12.52 1.64
CA SER A 48 10.23 11.29 1.47
C SER A 48 10.55 11.04 0.00
N SER A 49 11.77 10.59 -0.30
CA SER A 49 12.15 10.20 -1.67
C SER A 49 11.39 8.97 -2.18
N LEU A 50 10.96 8.10 -1.26
CA LEU A 50 10.15 6.92 -1.55
C LEU A 50 9.43 6.46 -0.28
N VAL A 51 8.14 6.16 -0.40
CA VAL A 51 7.34 5.52 0.65
C VAL A 51 6.98 4.11 0.22
N ILE A 52 7.27 3.11 1.07
CA ILE A 52 7.03 1.70 0.75
C ILE A 52 5.93 1.12 1.64
N PHE A 53 4.79 0.74 1.05
CA PHE A 53 3.72 0.02 1.72
C PHE A 53 3.86 -1.49 1.50
N LYS A 54 3.83 -2.25 2.60
CA LYS A 54 4.08 -3.70 2.60
C LYS A 54 2.83 -4.51 2.91
N GLY A 55 2.52 -5.49 2.08
CA GLY A 55 1.53 -6.52 2.36
C GLY A 55 0.09 -6.17 1.99
N ASP A 56 -0.79 -7.16 2.19
CA ASP A 56 -2.18 -7.15 1.70
C ASP A 56 -3.08 -6.16 2.44
N LEU A 57 -2.95 -6.06 3.77
CA LEU A 57 -3.74 -5.11 4.58
C LEU A 57 -3.48 -3.66 4.16
N ASN A 58 -2.21 -3.31 3.99
CA ASN A 58 -1.80 -1.99 3.52
C ASN A 58 -2.40 -1.68 2.15
N TYR A 59 -2.38 -2.63 1.21
CA TYR A 59 -3.01 -2.45 -0.08
C TYR A 59 -4.53 -2.24 0.04
N ARG A 60 -5.22 -3.06 0.82
CA ARG A 60 -6.67 -2.92 1.04
C ARG A 60 -7.00 -1.54 1.62
N ARG A 61 -6.20 -1.05 2.58
CA ARG A 61 -6.37 0.28 3.17
C ARG A 61 -6.04 1.44 2.23
N LEU A 62 -5.13 1.23 1.28
CA LEU A 62 -4.85 2.18 0.21
C LEU A 62 -5.99 2.27 -0.80
N THR A 63 -6.63 1.15 -1.11
CA THR A 63 -7.68 1.06 -2.14
C THR A 63 -9.11 1.06 -1.57
N GLY A 64 -9.29 1.33 -0.28
CA GLY A 64 -10.59 1.37 0.38
C GLY A 64 -11.34 0.03 0.50
N GLU A 65 -10.66 -1.10 0.24
CA GLU A 65 -11.26 -2.45 0.22
C GLU A 65 -12.57 -2.58 -0.59
N LEU A 66 -12.65 -1.89 -1.73
CA LEU A 66 -13.84 -1.90 -2.58
C LEU A 66 -13.78 -3.01 -3.65
N GLN A 67 -14.96 -3.38 -4.16
CA GLN A 67 -15.12 -4.26 -5.32
C GLN A 67 -14.86 -3.48 -6.62
N TRP A 68 -13.61 -3.08 -6.82
CA TRP A 68 -13.19 -2.36 -8.03
C TRP A 68 -13.30 -3.23 -9.28
N LYS A 69 -13.55 -2.59 -10.44
CA LYS A 69 -13.21 -3.23 -11.71
C LYS A 69 -11.70 -3.44 -11.76
N TYR A 70 -11.25 -4.60 -12.22
CA TYR A 70 -9.82 -4.95 -12.22
C TYR A 70 -8.96 -3.95 -12.99
N ASN A 71 -9.47 -3.37 -14.07
CA ASN A 71 -8.77 -2.35 -14.88
C ASN A 71 -8.86 -0.92 -14.31
N THR A 72 -9.44 -0.73 -13.12
CA THR A 72 -9.43 0.58 -12.45
C THR A 72 -7.98 0.99 -12.22
N SER A 73 -7.60 2.22 -12.58
CA SER A 73 -6.24 2.70 -12.32
C SER A 73 -5.96 2.75 -10.82
N LEU A 74 -4.72 2.47 -10.43
CA LEU A 74 -4.29 2.58 -9.03
C LEU A 74 -4.45 4.02 -8.49
N SER A 75 -4.14 5.03 -9.30
CA SER A 75 -4.33 6.44 -8.93
C SER A 75 -5.78 6.75 -8.56
N LYS A 76 -6.76 6.22 -9.32
CA LYS A 76 -8.18 6.37 -8.98
C LYS A 76 -8.55 5.67 -7.68
N ALA A 77 -7.99 4.49 -7.44
CA ALA A 77 -8.28 3.73 -6.22
C ALA A 77 -7.65 4.35 -4.94
N LEU A 78 -6.55 5.09 -5.08
CA LEU A 78 -5.89 5.81 -3.97
C LEU A 78 -6.64 7.05 -3.50
N GLY A 79 -7.56 7.59 -4.30
CA GLY A 79 -8.32 8.79 -3.94
C GLY A 79 -7.41 10.00 -3.70
N ASN A 80 -7.54 10.62 -2.51
CA ASN A 80 -6.70 11.76 -2.11
C ASN A 80 -5.33 11.33 -1.53
N PHE A 81 -5.04 10.03 -1.42
CA PHE A 81 -3.78 9.51 -0.88
C PHE A 81 -2.70 9.40 -1.98
N VAL A 82 -2.33 10.55 -2.55
CA VAL A 82 -1.37 10.68 -3.67
C VAL A 82 -0.36 11.80 -3.40
N GLY A 83 0.50 12.18 -4.36
CA GLY A 83 1.38 13.36 -4.23
C GLY A 83 2.77 13.08 -3.65
N PHE A 84 3.22 11.82 -3.65
CA PHE A 84 4.58 11.41 -3.33
C PHE A 84 4.93 10.09 -4.00
N PRO A 85 6.22 9.77 -4.20
CA PRO A 85 6.63 8.50 -4.78
C PRO A 85 6.25 7.34 -3.85
N LEU A 86 5.31 6.51 -4.30
CA LEU A 86 4.74 5.40 -3.54
C LEU A 86 5.06 4.07 -4.23
N LEU A 87 5.68 3.15 -3.50
CA LEU A 87 5.88 1.76 -3.91
C LEU A 87 5.03 0.84 -3.04
N ILE A 88 4.21 0.01 -3.66
CA ILE A 88 3.38 -0.98 -2.98
C ILE A 88 3.89 -2.37 -3.31
N LEU A 89 4.29 -3.11 -2.28
CA LEU A 89 4.77 -4.48 -2.38
C LEU A 89 3.75 -5.42 -1.72
N ARG A 90 2.98 -6.16 -2.52
CA ARG A 90 1.88 -6.98 -2.04
C ARG A 90 1.98 -8.40 -2.54
N ILE A 91 1.91 -9.36 -1.62
CA ILE A 91 1.38 -10.70 -1.90
C ILE A 91 -0.15 -10.64 -1.82
N ILE A 92 -0.85 -11.14 -2.83
CA ILE A 92 -2.29 -11.03 -2.99
C ILE A 92 -2.97 -12.08 -2.10
N LYS A 93 -3.77 -11.61 -1.14
CA LYS A 93 -4.49 -12.44 -0.15
C LYS A 93 -5.95 -12.00 0.03
N SER A 94 -6.48 -11.18 -0.88
CA SER A 94 -7.85 -10.66 -0.83
C SER A 94 -8.36 -10.27 -2.21
N ASP A 95 -9.70 -10.15 -2.32
CA ASP A 95 -10.38 -9.93 -3.60
C ASP A 95 -10.13 -8.55 -4.22
N CYS A 96 -9.82 -7.55 -3.39
CA CYS A 96 -9.58 -6.19 -3.83
C CYS A 96 -8.28 -6.11 -4.65
N VAL A 97 -8.39 -5.90 -5.96
CA VAL A 97 -7.27 -5.78 -6.89
C VAL A 97 -7.63 -4.76 -7.97
N VAL A 98 -6.69 -3.87 -8.30
CA VAL A 98 -6.83 -2.85 -9.35
C VAL A 98 -5.59 -2.83 -10.26
N GLY A 99 -5.71 -2.19 -11.41
CA GLY A 99 -4.63 -2.01 -12.39
C GLY A 99 -4.24 -3.27 -13.17
N LEU A 100 -5.12 -4.27 -13.27
CA LEU A 100 -4.88 -5.49 -14.06
C LEU A 100 -5.78 -5.55 -15.29
N ASP A 101 -5.18 -5.95 -16.41
CA ASP A 101 -5.89 -6.16 -17.67
C ASP A 101 -6.79 -7.40 -17.60
N GLU A 102 -7.91 -7.35 -18.33
CA GLU A 102 -8.90 -8.43 -18.33
C GLU A 102 -8.32 -9.76 -18.83
N GLU A 103 -7.35 -9.72 -19.75
CA GLU A 103 -6.66 -10.90 -20.28
C GLU A 103 -5.86 -11.62 -19.18
N ILE A 104 -5.16 -10.87 -18.32
CA ILE A 104 -4.41 -11.43 -17.18
C ILE A 104 -5.38 -12.09 -16.20
N ILE A 105 -6.48 -11.42 -15.89
CA ILE A 105 -7.52 -11.95 -14.99
C ILE A 105 -8.12 -13.24 -15.55
N SER A 106 -8.43 -13.27 -16.84
CA SER A 106 -8.96 -14.45 -17.52
C SER A 106 -7.98 -15.63 -17.43
N ALA A 107 -6.70 -15.40 -17.76
CA ALA A 107 -5.66 -16.42 -17.66
C ALA A 107 -5.49 -16.97 -16.23
N LEU A 108 -5.50 -16.10 -15.22
CA LEU A 108 -5.44 -16.52 -13.81
C LEU A 108 -6.66 -17.34 -13.39
N ASN A 109 -7.86 -16.95 -13.84
CA ASN A 109 -9.10 -17.64 -13.51
C ASN A 109 -9.21 -19.03 -14.17
N ILE A 110 -8.60 -19.23 -15.34
CA ILE A 110 -8.50 -20.56 -15.98
C ILE A 110 -7.66 -21.50 -15.12
N VAL A 111 -6.53 -21.01 -14.58
CA VAL A 111 -5.63 -21.83 -13.76
C VAL A 111 -6.23 -22.11 -12.38
N ASN A 112 -6.71 -21.08 -11.68
CA ASN A 112 -7.31 -21.21 -10.37
C ASN A 112 -8.22 -20.01 -10.07
N LYS A 113 -9.54 -20.20 -10.03
CA LYS A 113 -10.51 -19.12 -9.74
C LYS A 113 -10.30 -18.45 -8.36
N ASN A 114 -9.65 -19.11 -7.42
CA ASN A 114 -9.39 -18.59 -6.07
C ASN A 114 -7.97 -18.00 -5.90
N TRP A 115 -7.26 -17.72 -7.00
CA TRP A 115 -5.86 -17.24 -7.00
C TRP A 115 -5.60 -16.02 -6.11
N LYS A 116 -6.62 -15.18 -5.85
CA LYS A 116 -6.51 -13.99 -5.00
C LYS A 116 -6.35 -14.30 -3.51
N GLN A 117 -6.62 -15.54 -3.10
CA GLN A 117 -6.65 -15.95 -1.70
C GLN A 117 -5.54 -16.96 -1.37
N THR A 118 -4.77 -17.42 -2.38
CA THR A 118 -3.74 -18.44 -2.18
C THR A 118 -2.44 -17.87 -1.62
N GLY A 119 -2.16 -16.58 -1.81
CA GLY A 119 -0.88 -15.98 -1.47
C GLY A 119 0.27 -16.33 -2.41
N GLU A 120 -0.03 -16.91 -3.58
CA GLU A 120 0.98 -17.34 -4.57
C GLU A 120 1.29 -16.26 -5.62
N LYS A 121 0.46 -15.23 -5.70
CA LYS A 121 0.59 -14.13 -6.66
C LYS A 121 0.97 -12.84 -5.94
N ALA A 122 1.73 -12.00 -6.63
CA ALA A 122 2.20 -10.73 -6.10
C ALA A 122 2.03 -9.61 -7.13
N ILE A 123 1.91 -8.38 -6.63
CA ILE A 123 2.02 -7.16 -7.44
C ILE A 123 3.04 -6.21 -6.81
N VAL A 124 3.73 -5.52 -7.71
CA VAL A 124 4.60 -4.40 -7.40
C VAL A 124 4.05 -3.21 -8.16
N CYS A 125 3.58 -2.20 -7.44
CA CYS A 125 2.99 -1.01 -8.06
C CYS A 125 3.78 0.22 -7.64
N PHE A 126 4.23 1.00 -8.61
CA PHE A 126 4.86 2.30 -8.38
C PHE A 126 3.93 3.42 -8.84
N VAL A 127 3.75 4.43 -8.00
CA VAL A 127 3.02 5.66 -8.32
C VAL A 127 4.00 6.82 -8.15
N PRO A 128 4.26 7.62 -9.20
CA PRO A 128 5.11 8.80 -9.08
C PRO A 128 4.41 9.88 -8.24
N ALA A 129 5.20 10.88 -7.81
CA ALA A 129 4.68 12.06 -7.12
C ALA A 129 3.71 12.87 -8.00
#